data_AF-A0A0B2X8U7-F1
#
_entry.id   AF-A0A0B2X8U7-F1
#
_cell.length_a   1.000
_cell.length_b   1.000
_cell.length_c   1.000
_cell.angle_alpha   90.00
_cell.angle_beta   90.00
_cell.angle_gamma   90.00
#
_symmetry.space_group_name_H-M   'P 1'
#
loop_
_entity.id
_entity.type
_entity.pdbx_description
1 polymer ?
#
loop_
_entity_poly.entity_id
_entity_poly.type
_entity_poly.pdbx_seq_one_letter_code
_entity_poly.pdbx_strand_id
1 'polypeptide(L)'
;MAAQVLDDKAALGQPSTAATLPPEYSRDERAELTESLPTYDNAVASRACASRASCAAALATAGLRPTHTYQIEARGRPLVALPLAPRASAIDIVAVLPDGSLGPLAYRSLRRARCSGDSVLVRADDPLAREEPLCSTTYRFGPGRPPRIRLQGEVAHEEELEVTGGGLHTRAQNMRTHLGTFQWRYASRRERRAAGASSLLVMEEVSSAAPADGKTAERRRRVAQLVRSEELRTPGTTRATAGNGGRLVMDLTGWAGRKADARAMEVLVLSGCVVMLKKEVDRRRAAQFMVLAGAAGGGP
;
A
#
# COMPACT_ATOMS: atom_id res chain seq x y z
N MET A 1 35.80 -3.50 -64.45
CA MET A 1 37.24 -3.81 -64.40
C MET A 1 37.68 -3.59 -62.96
N ALA A 2 37.78 -4.66 -62.14
CA ALA A 2 38.99 -5.47 -61.93
C ALA A 2 40.07 -4.64 -61.21
N ALA A 3 40.71 -5.03 -60.10
CA ALA A 3 41.00 -6.32 -59.46
C ALA A 3 41.12 -6.10 -57.93
N GLN A 4 40.71 -6.98 -57.02
CA GLN A 4 41.35 -8.24 -56.57
C GLN A 4 42.85 -8.15 -56.27
N VAL A 5 43.23 -8.37 -54.99
CA VAL A 5 44.39 -9.13 -54.43
C VAL A 5 44.12 -9.17 -52.91
N LEU A 6 43.56 -10.21 -52.26
CA LEU A 6 44.10 -11.53 -51.89
C LEU A 6 45.47 -11.51 -51.21
N ASP A 7 45.52 -11.80 -49.92
CA ASP A 7 46.38 -12.85 -49.33
C ASP A 7 46.19 -12.87 -47.79
N ASP A 8 46.57 -13.90 -47.05
CA ASP A 8 46.27 -15.33 -47.02
C ASP A 8 46.96 -15.81 -45.71
N LYS A 9 46.37 -16.76 -44.98
CA LYS A 9 47.06 -17.71 -44.05
C LYS A 9 47.88 -17.17 -42.87
N ALA A 10 48.20 -17.89 -41.78
CA ALA A 10 47.93 -19.24 -41.27
C ALA A 10 48.28 -19.17 -39.76
N ALA A 11 47.44 -19.72 -38.88
CA ALA A 11 47.68 -20.96 -38.12
C ALA A 11 48.97 -21.01 -37.29
N LEU A 12 48.81 -21.02 -35.96
CA LEU A 12 49.60 -21.72 -34.93
C LEU A 12 48.68 -21.73 -33.67
N GLY A 13 48.22 -22.81 -33.06
CA GLY A 13 48.68 -24.20 -33.09
C GLY A 13 49.45 -24.56 -31.82
N GLN A 14 48.72 -24.82 -30.71
CA GLN A 14 49.09 -25.64 -29.54
C GLN A 14 50.14 -25.10 -28.53
N PRO A 15 50.22 -25.59 -27.25
CA PRO A 15 49.69 -26.87 -26.75
C PRO A 15 48.87 -26.86 -25.44
N SER A 16 48.04 -27.90 -25.35
CA SER A 16 47.51 -28.49 -24.11
C SER A 16 48.64 -28.79 -23.12
N THR A 17 48.46 -28.36 -21.87
CA THR A 17 49.31 -28.77 -20.75
C THR A 17 48.45 -29.43 -19.68
N ALA A 18 48.68 -30.73 -19.55
CA ALA A 18 48.58 -31.60 -18.38
C ALA A 18 47.49 -31.29 -17.33
N ALA A 19 46.50 -32.18 -17.29
CA ALA A 19 45.71 -32.47 -16.12
C ALA A 19 46.64 -32.79 -14.93
N THR A 20 46.71 -31.87 -13.97
CA THR A 20 47.30 -32.12 -12.66
C THR A 20 46.17 -32.60 -11.76
N LEU A 21 46.19 -33.90 -11.43
CA LEU A 21 45.30 -34.50 -10.45
C LEU A 21 45.45 -33.76 -9.11
N PRO A 22 44.35 -33.50 -8.38
CA PRO A 22 44.45 -32.98 -7.03
C PRO A 22 45.09 -34.03 -6.10
N PRO A 23 45.86 -33.62 -5.09
CA PRO A 23 46.50 -34.54 -4.17
C PRO A 23 45.46 -35.37 -3.40
N GLU A 24 45.72 -36.66 -3.25
CA GLU A 24 45.02 -37.53 -2.31
C GLU A 24 45.18 -36.95 -0.91
N TYR A 25 44.07 -36.54 -0.31
CA TYR A 25 44.05 -36.19 1.11
C TYR A 25 44.13 -37.48 1.92
N SER A 26 45.26 -37.63 2.59
CA SER A 26 45.49 -38.60 3.67
C SER A 26 44.35 -38.50 4.68
N ARG A 27 43.64 -39.61 4.83
CA ARG A 27 42.65 -39.86 5.86
C ARG A 27 43.43 -40.24 7.12
N ASP A 28 43.53 -39.33 8.07
CA ASP A 28 43.59 -39.58 9.53
C ASP A 28 44.08 -38.32 10.26
N GLU A 29 43.16 -37.61 10.92
CA GLU A 29 43.28 -37.22 12.32
C GLU A 29 41.98 -36.54 12.77
N ARG A 30 41.30 -37.18 13.73
CA ARG A 30 40.15 -36.63 14.44
C ARG A 30 40.63 -35.50 15.35
N ALA A 31 40.36 -34.26 14.96
CA ALA A 31 40.30 -33.15 15.90
C ALA A 31 38.82 -32.88 16.23
N GLU A 32 38.42 -33.24 17.45
CA GLU A 32 37.16 -32.82 18.04
C GLU A 32 37.20 -31.30 18.29
N LEU A 33 36.61 -30.54 17.39
CA LEU A 33 36.21 -29.15 17.61
C LEU A 33 34.69 -29.11 17.65
N THR A 34 34.14 -29.13 18.86
CA THR A 34 32.77 -28.70 19.14
C THR A 34 32.68 -27.19 18.93
N GLU A 35 32.73 -26.74 17.67
CA GLU A 35 32.25 -25.43 17.27
C GLU A 35 30.74 -25.50 17.13
N SER A 36 30.05 -25.01 18.16
CA SER A 36 28.61 -24.77 18.12
C SER A 36 28.28 -23.86 16.93
N LEU A 37 27.60 -24.43 15.93
CA LEU A 37 27.00 -23.69 14.82
C LEU A 37 26.18 -22.51 15.38
N PRO A 38 26.36 -21.28 14.89
CA PRO A 38 25.52 -20.17 15.33
C PRO A 38 24.07 -20.46 14.97
N THR A 39 23.22 -20.55 16.00
CA THR A 39 21.77 -20.69 15.89
C THR A 39 21.23 -19.54 15.04
N TYR A 40 20.80 -19.84 13.82
CA TYR A 40 20.34 -18.87 12.81
C TYR A 40 19.06 -18.10 13.20
N ASP A 41 18.40 -18.45 14.32
CA ASP A 41 17.16 -17.81 14.77
C ASP A 41 17.34 -16.35 15.25
N ASN A 42 18.54 -15.99 15.74
CA ASN A 42 18.79 -14.64 16.27
C ASN A 42 18.89 -13.56 15.18
N ALA A 43 19.20 -13.93 13.93
CA ALA A 43 19.33 -12.98 12.83
C ALA A 43 17.96 -12.45 12.36
N VAL A 44 16.90 -13.28 12.45
CA VAL A 44 15.53 -12.89 12.09
C VAL A 44 14.94 -11.97 13.16
N ALA A 45 15.14 -12.30 14.43
CA ALA A 45 14.73 -11.46 15.56
C ALA A 45 15.44 -10.10 15.55
N SER A 46 16.76 -10.08 15.31
CA SER A 46 17.56 -8.86 15.22
C SER A 46 17.12 -7.96 14.06
N ARG A 47 16.86 -8.53 12.87
CA ARG A 47 16.31 -7.79 11.71
C ARG A 47 14.90 -7.25 11.97
N ALA A 48 14.04 -8.02 12.63
CA ALA A 48 12.69 -7.58 12.99
C ALA A 48 12.70 -6.44 14.03
N CYS A 49 13.60 -6.48 15.01
CA CYS A 49 13.76 -5.39 15.98
C CYS A 49 14.34 -4.12 15.32
N ALA A 50 15.32 -4.26 14.43
CA ALA A 50 15.88 -3.13 13.67
C ALA A 50 14.85 -2.52 12.69
N SER A 51 14.02 -3.33 12.05
CA SER A 51 12.95 -2.85 11.17
C SER A 51 11.85 -2.13 11.97
N ARG A 52 11.48 -2.64 13.15
CA ARG A 52 10.51 -1.97 14.05
C ARG A 52 11.02 -0.63 14.57
N ALA A 53 12.26 -0.57 15.06
CA ALA A 53 12.86 0.67 15.56
C ALA A 53 12.99 1.73 14.45
N SER A 54 13.37 1.30 13.23
CA SER A 54 13.44 2.21 12.07
C SER A 54 12.06 2.67 11.59
N CYS A 55 11.02 1.82 11.63
CA CYS A 55 9.65 2.23 11.35
C CYS A 55 9.11 3.23 12.38
N ALA A 56 9.32 2.99 13.68
CA ALA A 56 8.89 3.91 14.74
C ALA A 56 9.60 5.26 14.63
N ALA A 57 10.91 5.27 14.37
CA ALA A 57 11.67 6.49 14.14
C ALA A 57 11.23 7.25 12.88
N ALA A 58 10.90 6.53 11.80
CA ALA A 58 10.37 7.14 10.57
C ALA A 58 8.99 7.79 10.79
N LEU A 59 8.14 7.16 11.60
CA LEU A 59 6.83 7.71 11.99
C LEU A 59 6.99 8.98 12.82
N ALA A 60 7.89 8.95 13.80
CA ALA A 60 8.21 10.11 14.64
C ALA A 60 8.79 11.28 13.81
N THR A 61 9.67 10.99 12.84
CA THR A 61 10.23 11.99 11.91
C THR A 61 9.16 12.60 11.01
N ALA A 62 8.09 11.85 10.72
CA ALA A 62 6.94 12.33 9.98
C ALA A 62 5.90 13.07 10.86
N GLY A 63 6.17 13.23 12.17
CA GLY A 63 5.26 13.85 13.11
C GLY A 63 3.99 13.03 13.41
N LEU A 64 4.00 11.73 13.10
CA LEU A 64 2.86 10.84 13.27
C LEU A 64 3.02 10.01 14.56
N ARG A 65 2.07 10.10 15.49
CA ARG A 65 2.01 9.25 16.68
C ARG A 65 1.05 8.08 16.44
N PRO A 66 1.54 6.83 16.32
CA PRO A 66 0.67 5.69 16.02
C PRO A 66 -0.27 5.42 17.19
N THR A 67 -1.57 5.71 17.03
CA THR A 67 -2.62 5.32 18.00
C THR A 67 -3.28 4.02 17.59
N HIS A 68 -3.56 3.84 16.30
CA HIS A 68 -4.14 2.61 15.75
C HIS A 68 -3.31 2.16 14.55
N THR A 69 -3.10 0.85 14.45
CA THR A 69 -2.40 0.25 13.32
C THR A 69 -3.23 -0.93 12.80
N TYR A 70 -3.41 -0.97 11.49
CA TYR A 70 -4.16 -1.99 10.79
C TYR A 70 -3.37 -2.55 9.62
N GLN A 71 -3.50 -3.84 9.38
CA GLN A 71 -3.07 -4.51 8.17
C GLN A 71 -4.27 -4.63 7.24
N ILE A 72 -4.21 -3.96 6.09
CA ILE A 72 -5.28 -3.99 5.09
C ILE A 72 -4.94 -5.05 4.06
N GLU A 73 -5.81 -6.04 3.93
CA GLU A 73 -5.66 -7.14 2.98
C GLU A 73 -6.51 -6.94 1.73
N ALA A 74 -5.89 -6.34 0.71
CA ALA A 74 -6.51 -6.09 -0.59
C ALA A 74 -5.67 -6.71 -1.71
N ARG A 75 -6.28 -7.59 -2.50
CA ARG A 75 -5.61 -8.27 -3.63
C ARG A 75 -5.29 -7.34 -4.80
N GLY A 76 -6.03 -6.25 -4.94
CA GLY A 76 -5.85 -5.29 -6.03
C GLY A 76 -6.07 -5.86 -7.43
N ARG A 77 -5.43 -5.24 -8.43
CA ARG A 77 -5.49 -5.58 -9.86
C ARG A 77 -4.08 -5.68 -10.43
N PRO A 78 -3.67 -6.84 -11.00
CA PRO A 78 -2.32 -7.00 -11.54
C PRO A 78 -2.09 -6.14 -12.80
N LEU A 79 -0.83 -6.06 -13.25
CA LEU A 79 -0.44 -5.28 -14.44
C LEU A 79 -1.09 -5.81 -15.70
N VAL A 80 -1.09 -7.12 -15.87
CA VAL A 80 -1.76 -7.83 -16.96
C VAL A 80 -2.96 -8.55 -16.36
N ALA A 81 -4.15 -8.23 -16.86
CA ALA A 81 -5.39 -8.87 -16.45
C ALA A 81 -6.41 -8.81 -17.59
N LEU A 82 -7.17 -9.87 -17.77
CA LEU A 82 -8.31 -9.87 -18.68
C LEU A 82 -9.32 -8.77 -18.29
N PRO A 83 -10.02 -8.15 -19.23
CA PRO A 83 -11.00 -7.07 -19.00
C PRO A 83 -12.27 -7.52 -18.26
N LEU A 84 -12.19 -8.60 -17.47
CA LEU A 84 -13.26 -9.09 -16.63
C LEU A 84 -13.55 -8.11 -15.50
N ALA A 85 -14.84 -8.02 -15.18
CA ALA A 85 -15.31 -7.17 -14.11
C ALA A 85 -14.74 -7.58 -12.74
N PRO A 86 -14.48 -6.60 -11.83
CA PRO A 86 -13.90 -6.87 -10.52
C PRO A 86 -14.70 -7.90 -9.73
N ARG A 87 -13.98 -8.80 -9.05
CA ARG A 87 -14.58 -9.75 -8.10
C ARG A 87 -15.16 -9.01 -6.91
N ALA A 88 -16.21 -9.57 -6.31
CA ALA A 88 -16.75 -9.11 -5.03
C ALA A 88 -15.93 -9.63 -3.85
N SER A 89 -14.60 -9.55 -3.92
CA SER A 89 -13.74 -9.93 -2.81
C SER A 89 -13.85 -8.88 -1.71
N ALA A 90 -14.12 -9.33 -0.48
CA ALA A 90 -14.02 -8.49 0.69
C ALA A 90 -12.58 -8.00 0.88
N ILE A 91 -12.43 -6.84 1.51
CA ILE A 91 -11.14 -6.34 1.99
C ILE A 91 -11.15 -6.53 3.50
N ASP A 92 -10.29 -7.41 3.98
CA ASP A 92 -10.14 -7.70 5.40
C ASP A 92 -9.17 -6.68 6.02
N ILE A 93 -9.50 -6.17 7.20
CA ILE A 93 -8.72 -5.18 7.92
C ILE A 93 -8.43 -5.76 9.30
N VAL A 94 -7.19 -6.20 9.47
CA VAL A 94 -6.73 -6.92 10.67
C VAL A 94 -6.04 -5.93 11.60
N ALA A 95 -6.35 -5.99 12.89
CA ALA A 95 -5.64 -5.18 13.88
C ALA A 95 -4.16 -5.57 13.91
N VAL A 96 -3.29 -4.60 14.17
CA VAL A 96 -1.87 -4.86 14.38
C VAL A 96 -1.55 -4.56 15.83
N LEU A 97 -1.02 -5.56 16.52
CA LEU A 97 -0.65 -5.45 17.91
C LEU A 97 0.60 -4.56 18.07
N PRO A 98 0.89 -4.02 19.28
CA PRO A 98 2.05 -3.15 19.51
C PRO A 98 3.41 -3.83 19.24
N ASP A 99 3.44 -5.15 19.31
CA ASP A 99 4.58 -6.00 18.92
C ASP A 99 4.78 -6.07 17.39
N GLY A 100 3.84 -5.53 16.61
CA GLY A 100 3.84 -5.53 15.16
C GLY A 100 3.21 -6.78 14.53
N SER A 101 2.82 -7.78 15.33
CA SER A 101 2.16 -9.00 14.86
C SER A 101 0.71 -8.73 14.46
N LEU A 102 0.12 -9.65 13.70
CA LEU A 102 -1.27 -9.56 13.28
C LEU A 102 -2.17 -10.02 14.43
N GLY A 103 -3.09 -9.14 14.83
CA GLY A 103 -4.12 -9.41 15.82
C GLY A 103 -5.42 -9.94 15.18
N PRO A 104 -6.57 -9.76 15.85
CA PRO A 104 -7.86 -10.20 15.33
C PRO A 104 -8.29 -9.37 14.11
N LEU A 105 -9.18 -9.96 13.30
CA LEU A 105 -9.86 -9.22 12.26
C LEU A 105 -10.73 -8.13 12.90
N ALA A 106 -10.50 -6.87 12.56
CA ALA A 106 -11.21 -5.75 13.18
C ALA A 106 -12.38 -5.26 12.31
N TYR A 107 -12.13 -5.12 11.00
CA TYR A 107 -13.13 -4.64 10.06
C TYR A 107 -13.11 -5.42 8.75
N ARG A 108 -14.22 -5.33 8.02
CA ARG A 108 -14.34 -5.88 6.68
C ARG A 108 -15.06 -4.89 5.77
N SER A 109 -14.45 -4.60 4.62
CA SER A 109 -15.16 -3.88 3.54
C SER A 109 -15.82 -4.89 2.61
N LEU A 110 -17.15 -4.92 2.64
CA LEU A 110 -17.97 -5.83 1.86
C LEU A 110 -18.51 -5.14 0.62
N ARG A 111 -18.35 -5.77 -0.55
CA ARG A 111 -18.97 -5.33 -1.79
C ARG A 111 -20.30 -6.06 -1.97
N ARG A 112 -21.39 -5.34 -2.27
CA ARG A 112 -22.73 -5.93 -2.40
C ARG A 112 -22.84 -6.94 -3.55
N ALA A 113 -22.19 -6.63 -4.67
CA ALA A 113 -22.26 -7.45 -5.88
C ALA A 113 -20.96 -7.40 -6.68
N ARG A 114 -20.76 -8.40 -7.55
CA ARG A 114 -19.73 -8.32 -8.59
C ARG A 114 -20.01 -7.07 -9.45
N CYS A 115 -18.95 -6.46 -9.99
CA CYS A 115 -19.06 -5.25 -10.84
C CYS A 115 -19.52 -3.96 -10.14
N SER A 116 -20.22 -4.02 -8.99
CA SER A 116 -20.63 -2.82 -8.24
C SER A 116 -19.41 -2.16 -7.58
N GLY A 117 -19.26 -0.84 -7.66
CA GLY A 117 -18.21 -0.13 -6.92
C GLY A 117 -18.56 0.06 -5.44
N ASP A 118 -19.82 -0.10 -5.08
CA ASP A 118 -20.34 0.20 -3.75
C ASP A 118 -19.84 -0.80 -2.71
N SER A 119 -19.54 -0.31 -1.51
CA SER A 119 -19.18 -1.17 -0.39
C SER A 119 -19.73 -0.64 0.91
N VAL A 120 -19.82 -1.53 1.88
CA VAL A 120 -20.06 -1.17 3.28
C VAL A 120 -18.87 -1.59 4.13
N LEU A 121 -18.48 -0.78 5.10
CA LEU A 121 -17.50 -1.13 6.11
C LEU A 121 -18.24 -1.61 7.35
N VAL A 122 -17.89 -2.79 7.83
CA VAL A 122 -18.54 -3.44 8.96
C VAL A 122 -17.51 -3.87 9.99
N ARG A 123 -17.88 -3.92 11.26
CA ARG A 123 -17.05 -4.52 12.32
C ARG A 123 -17.04 -6.04 12.12
N ALA A 124 -15.90 -6.67 12.33
CA ALA A 124 -15.76 -8.10 12.10
C ALA A 124 -16.37 -8.97 13.22
N ASP A 125 -16.33 -8.46 14.45
CA ASP A 125 -16.78 -9.19 15.66
C ASP A 125 -18.30 -9.18 15.85
N ASP A 126 -19.05 -8.44 15.02
CA ASP A 126 -20.49 -8.26 15.21
C ASP A 126 -21.28 -9.25 14.32
N PRO A 127 -22.13 -10.13 14.90
CA PRO A 127 -22.97 -11.02 14.13
C PRO A 127 -24.01 -10.29 13.26
N LEU A 128 -24.42 -9.08 13.65
CA LEU A 128 -25.34 -8.21 12.89
C LEU A 128 -24.59 -7.20 12.00
N ALA A 129 -23.28 -7.36 11.84
CA ALA A 129 -22.40 -6.47 11.07
C ALA A 129 -22.93 -6.10 9.67
N ARG A 130 -23.69 -6.97 9.00
CA ARG A 130 -24.24 -6.70 7.67
C ARG A 130 -25.46 -5.80 7.69
N GLU A 131 -26.21 -5.80 8.78
CA GLU A 131 -27.43 -5.02 9.00
C GLU A 131 -27.09 -3.63 9.56
N GLU A 132 -26.04 -3.54 10.37
CA GLU A 132 -25.54 -2.30 10.97
C GLU A 132 -24.13 -1.92 10.47
N PRO A 133 -24.01 -1.45 9.20
CA PRO A 133 -22.71 -0.99 8.70
C PRO A 133 -22.28 0.30 9.39
N LEU A 134 -20.97 0.44 9.63
CA LEU A 134 -20.37 1.68 10.17
C LEU A 134 -20.24 2.76 9.12
N CYS A 135 -20.11 2.36 7.85
CA CYS A 135 -20.02 3.27 6.74
C CYS A 135 -20.50 2.60 5.44
N SER A 136 -21.20 3.36 4.59
CA SER A 136 -21.36 3.01 3.17
C SER A 136 -20.52 3.91 2.29
N THR A 137 -20.00 3.33 1.22
CA THR A 137 -19.33 4.04 0.15
C THR A 137 -20.07 3.77 -1.15
N THR A 138 -20.61 4.82 -1.75
CA THR A 138 -21.17 4.78 -3.11
C THR A 138 -20.07 5.14 -4.09
N TYR A 139 -19.79 4.25 -5.04
CA TYR A 139 -18.68 4.42 -5.98
C TYR A 139 -19.14 3.98 -7.37
N ARG A 140 -19.11 4.92 -8.32
CA ARG A 140 -19.41 4.65 -9.73
C ARG A 140 -18.15 4.87 -10.56
N PHE A 141 -17.77 3.84 -11.32
CA PHE A 141 -16.65 3.96 -12.24
C PHE A 141 -16.98 4.93 -13.38
N GLY A 142 -16.11 5.90 -13.62
CA GLY A 142 -16.22 6.85 -14.74
C GLY A 142 -15.79 8.27 -14.40
N PRO A 143 -15.59 9.13 -15.42
CA PRO A 143 -15.29 10.54 -15.22
C PRO A 143 -16.47 11.27 -14.57
N GLY A 144 -16.19 12.29 -13.74
CA GLY A 144 -17.23 13.12 -13.11
C GLY A 144 -18.13 12.38 -12.11
N ARG A 145 -17.75 11.18 -11.68
CA ARG A 145 -18.50 10.36 -10.71
C ARG A 145 -17.70 10.22 -9.41
N PRO A 146 -17.65 11.27 -8.57
CA PRO A 146 -16.89 11.23 -7.33
C PRO A 146 -17.51 10.20 -6.38
N PRO A 147 -16.68 9.39 -5.68
CA PRO A 147 -17.18 8.50 -4.65
C PRO A 147 -17.78 9.30 -3.50
N ARG A 148 -18.79 8.73 -2.86
CA ARG A 148 -19.43 9.31 -1.68
C ARG A 148 -19.30 8.37 -0.50
N ILE A 149 -18.98 8.91 0.67
CA ILE A 149 -18.83 8.17 1.93
C ILE A 149 -19.92 8.66 2.86
N ARG A 150 -20.69 7.76 3.47
CA ARG A 150 -21.70 8.08 4.48
C ARG A 150 -21.42 7.26 5.72
N LEU A 151 -21.19 7.92 6.86
CA LEU A 151 -21.05 7.28 8.16
C LEU A 151 -22.43 6.83 8.66
N GLN A 152 -22.49 5.72 9.38
CA GLN A 152 -23.72 5.06 9.79
C GLN A 152 -23.60 4.47 11.20
N GLY A 153 -24.74 4.08 11.79
CA GLY A 153 -24.80 3.51 13.14
C GLY A 153 -24.30 4.49 14.21
N GLU A 154 -23.47 3.99 15.13
CA GLU A 154 -22.91 4.76 16.26
C GLU A 154 -22.04 5.96 15.83
N VAL A 155 -21.50 5.94 14.61
CA VAL A 155 -20.65 7.00 14.06
C VAL A 155 -21.40 7.87 13.03
N ALA A 156 -22.72 7.70 12.92
CA ALA A 156 -23.53 8.41 11.96
C ALA A 156 -23.48 9.92 12.19
N HIS A 157 -23.45 10.64 11.07
CA HIS A 157 -23.66 12.07 11.01
C HIS A 157 -24.50 12.33 9.75
N GLU A 158 -25.32 13.38 9.74
CA GLU A 158 -26.24 13.68 8.63
C GLU A 158 -25.54 14.06 7.30
N GLU A 159 -24.22 13.98 7.24
CA GLU A 159 -23.43 14.36 6.07
C GLU A 159 -23.13 13.19 5.12
N GLU A 160 -23.22 13.46 3.82
CA GLU A 160 -22.68 12.59 2.77
C GLU A 160 -21.41 13.24 2.22
N LEU A 161 -20.29 12.56 2.42
CA LEU A 161 -18.96 13.08 2.15
C LEU A 161 -18.55 12.79 0.70
N GLU A 162 -18.41 13.84 -0.10
CA GLU A 162 -17.93 13.70 -1.47
C GLU A 162 -16.39 13.64 -1.53
N VAL A 163 -15.86 12.59 -2.15
CA VAL A 163 -14.43 12.39 -2.35
C VAL A 163 -14.00 12.99 -3.70
N THR A 164 -13.63 14.26 -3.65
CA THR A 164 -13.27 15.07 -4.83
C THR A 164 -11.78 14.95 -5.18
N GLY A 165 -11.44 15.07 -6.46
CA GLY A 165 -10.05 15.12 -6.89
C GLY A 165 -9.40 16.46 -6.55
N GLY A 166 -8.14 16.46 -6.14
CA GLY A 166 -7.38 17.69 -5.85
C GLY A 166 -6.94 18.49 -7.08
N GLY A 167 -7.24 18.01 -8.30
CA GLY A 167 -6.86 18.63 -9.58
C GLY A 167 -6.73 17.60 -10.70
N LEU A 168 -6.56 18.05 -11.95
CA LEU A 168 -6.55 17.18 -13.13
C LEU A 168 -5.31 16.26 -13.21
N HIS A 169 -4.15 16.75 -12.78
CA HIS A 169 -2.88 16.02 -12.89
C HIS A 169 -2.49 15.30 -11.60
N THR A 170 -3.26 15.48 -10.52
CA THR A 170 -2.98 14.87 -9.23
C THR A 170 -3.90 13.69 -8.97
N ARG A 171 -3.35 12.69 -8.28
CA ARG A 171 -4.15 11.57 -7.74
C ARG A 171 -4.65 11.86 -6.33
N ALA A 172 -4.40 13.06 -5.81
CA ALA A 172 -4.84 13.47 -4.48
C ALA A 172 -6.37 13.55 -4.42
N GLN A 173 -6.93 13.21 -3.27
CA GLN A 173 -8.36 13.19 -3.02
C GLN A 173 -8.69 13.98 -1.76
N ASN A 174 -9.65 14.88 -1.84
CA ASN A 174 -10.08 15.74 -0.74
C ASN A 174 -11.41 15.25 -0.19
N MET A 175 -11.57 15.35 1.12
CA MET A 175 -12.79 15.01 1.86
C MET A 175 -13.03 16.13 2.87
N ARG A 176 -14.23 16.71 2.86
CA ARG A 176 -14.63 17.79 3.78
C ARG A 176 -15.67 17.21 4.71
N THR A 177 -15.45 17.29 6.01
CA THR A 177 -16.28 16.63 7.03
C THR A 177 -16.46 17.55 8.24
N HIS A 178 -17.39 17.22 9.13
CA HIS A 178 -17.51 17.87 10.44
C HIS A 178 -16.25 17.74 11.31
N LEU A 179 -15.42 16.72 11.07
CA LEU A 179 -14.15 16.49 11.79
C LEU A 179 -12.98 17.31 11.23
N GLY A 180 -13.17 17.99 10.10
CA GLY A 180 -12.13 18.74 9.41
C GLY A 180 -12.07 18.46 7.91
N THR A 181 -11.10 19.09 7.25
CA THR A 181 -10.81 18.85 5.83
C THR A 181 -9.58 17.97 5.72
N PHE A 182 -9.69 16.89 4.95
CA PHE A 182 -8.64 15.90 4.80
C PHE A 182 -8.27 15.68 3.35
N GLN A 183 -6.98 15.43 3.10
CA GLN A 183 -6.44 15.09 1.79
C GLN A 183 -5.67 13.79 1.84
N TRP A 184 -6.09 12.81 1.04
CA TRP A 184 -5.27 11.67 0.67
C TRP A 184 -4.36 12.07 -0.49
N ARG A 185 -3.05 11.83 -0.36
CA ARG A 185 -2.09 12.00 -1.46
C ARG A 185 -1.03 10.90 -1.45
N TYR A 186 -0.36 10.74 -2.59
CA TYR A 186 0.85 9.93 -2.63
C TYR A 186 2.01 10.73 -2.06
N ALA A 187 2.83 10.09 -1.23
CA ALA A 187 3.99 10.72 -0.66
C ALA A 187 5.08 10.93 -1.71
N SER A 188 5.89 11.98 -1.51
CA SER A 188 7.07 12.28 -2.30
C SER A 188 8.13 11.17 -2.20
N ARG A 189 9.13 11.20 -3.08
CA ARG A 189 10.24 10.23 -3.05
C ARG A 189 11.03 10.29 -1.73
N ARG A 190 11.21 11.49 -1.16
CA ARG A 190 11.89 11.69 0.13
C ARG A 190 11.09 11.06 1.27
N GLU A 191 9.79 11.31 1.34
CA GLU A 191 8.90 10.73 2.36
C GLU A 191 8.86 9.19 2.26
N ARG A 192 8.80 8.64 1.03
CA ARG A 192 8.86 7.19 0.82
C ARG A 192 10.16 6.57 1.32
N ARG A 193 11.30 7.19 1.02
CA ARG A 193 12.61 6.70 1.47
C ARG A 193 12.72 6.74 2.99
N ALA A 194 12.27 7.83 3.61
CA ALA A 194 12.26 7.97 5.06
C ALA A 194 11.41 6.88 5.74
N ALA A 195 10.29 6.49 5.13
CA ALA A 195 9.43 5.42 5.63
C ALA A 195 9.86 4.00 5.22
N GLY A 196 10.99 3.83 4.50
CA GLY A 196 11.39 2.52 3.96
C GLY A 196 10.38 1.91 2.99
N ALA A 197 9.50 2.73 2.39
CA ALA A 197 8.32 2.27 1.68
C ALA A 197 8.52 2.32 0.15
N SER A 198 8.13 1.25 -0.54
CA SER A 198 8.09 1.25 -2.02
C SER A 198 6.96 2.15 -2.56
N SER A 199 5.87 2.27 -1.80
CA SER A 199 4.71 3.13 -2.06
C SER A 199 4.15 3.58 -0.71
N LEU A 200 3.80 4.86 -0.61
CA LEU A 200 3.26 5.48 0.60
C LEU A 200 2.11 6.39 0.20
N LEU A 201 0.94 6.16 0.79
CA LEU A 201 -0.17 7.11 0.77
C LEU A 201 -0.21 7.78 2.14
N VAL A 202 -0.48 9.08 2.16
CA VAL A 202 -0.61 9.86 3.39
C VAL A 202 -1.95 10.57 3.36
N MET A 203 -2.60 10.59 4.52
CA MET A 203 -3.78 11.41 4.79
C MET A 203 -3.34 12.57 5.67
N GLU A 204 -3.63 13.78 5.22
CA GLU A 204 -3.31 15.01 5.93
C GLU A 204 -4.59 15.76 6.26
N GLU A 205 -4.69 16.27 7.48
CA GLU A 205 -5.63 17.30 7.88
C GLU A 205 -5.11 18.64 7.34
N VAL A 206 -5.96 19.33 6.59
CA VAL A 206 -5.70 20.61 5.97
C VAL A 206 -6.44 21.67 6.78
N SER A 207 -5.68 22.50 7.49
CA SER A 207 -6.20 23.60 8.28
C SER A 207 -5.74 24.93 7.68
N SER A 208 -6.65 25.89 7.60
CA SER A 208 -6.30 27.27 7.27
C SER A 208 -5.77 27.93 8.53
N ALA A 209 -4.49 28.27 8.57
CA ALA A 209 -3.92 29.07 9.65
C ALA A 209 -3.81 30.52 9.17
N ALA A 210 -4.36 31.46 9.95
CA ALA A 210 -4.08 32.87 9.76
C ALA A 210 -2.64 33.13 10.22
N PRO A 211 -1.69 33.48 9.33
CA PRO A 211 -0.38 33.90 9.79
C PRO A 211 -0.44 35.40 10.13
N ALA A 212 0.52 35.82 10.95
CA ALA A 212 0.71 37.22 11.31
C ALA A 212 1.02 38.15 10.10
N ASP A 213 1.27 37.59 8.91
CA ASP A 213 1.84 38.26 7.73
C ASP A 213 0.83 38.42 6.56
N GLY A 214 -0.48 38.34 6.84
CA GLY A 214 -1.55 38.69 5.90
C GLY A 214 -1.83 37.71 4.74
N LYS A 215 -0.99 36.69 4.51
CA LYS A 215 -1.23 35.63 3.50
C LYS A 215 -1.62 34.31 4.15
N THR A 216 -2.90 33.93 4.12
CA THR A 216 -3.42 32.66 4.65
C THR A 216 -2.52 31.47 4.32
N ALA A 217 -1.92 30.85 5.34
CA ALA A 217 -1.00 29.73 5.16
C ALA A 217 -1.73 28.42 5.46
N GLU A 218 -1.68 27.49 4.51
CA GLU A 218 -2.26 26.16 4.69
C GLU A 218 -1.34 25.31 5.59
N ARG A 219 -1.81 24.99 6.80
CA ARG A 219 -1.11 24.08 7.70
C ARG A 219 -1.61 22.66 7.49
N ARG A 220 -0.67 21.76 7.19
CA ARG A 220 -0.93 20.33 6.98
C ARG A 220 -0.41 19.51 8.15
N ARG A 221 -1.27 18.69 8.72
CA ARG A 221 -0.90 17.70 9.76
C ARG A 221 -1.15 16.30 9.24
N ARG A 222 -0.18 15.40 9.35
CA ARG A 222 -0.39 14.00 8.96
C ARG A 222 -1.27 13.29 10.00
N VAL A 223 -2.33 12.63 9.53
CA VAL A 223 -3.31 11.91 10.36
C VAL A 223 -3.21 10.41 10.12
N ALA A 224 -2.90 9.98 8.91
CA ALA A 224 -2.71 8.56 8.63
C ALA A 224 -1.71 8.33 7.49
N GLN A 225 -1.18 7.12 7.40
CA GLN A 225 -0.40 6.69 6.25
C GLN A 225 -0.53 5.19 5.98
N LEU A 226 -0.68 4.84 4.70
CA LEU A 226 -0.65 3.46 4.22
C LEU A 226 0.74 3.17 3.65
N VAL A 227 1.50 2.37 4.39
CA VAL A 227 2.86 1.92 4.07
C VAL A 227 2.77 0.63 3.27
N ARG A 228 3.41 0.60 2.09
CA ARG A 228 3.55 -0.61 1.27
C ARG A 228 5.02 -0.88 0.97
N SER A 229 5.59 -1.85 1.67
CA SER A 229 6.88 -2.47 1.37
C SER A 229 6.65 -3.88 0.80
N GLU A 230 7.71 -4.63 0.53
CA GLU A 230 7.60 -6.03 0.12
C GLU A 230 6.96 -6.89 1.22
N GLU A 231 7.36 -6.69 2.47
CA GLU A 231 6.88 -7.42 3.64
C GLU A 231 5.45 -7.04 4.06
N LEU A 232 5.05 -5.77 3.87
CA LEU A 232 3.77 -5.26 4.37
C LEU A 232 2.63 -5.36 3.36
N ARG A 233 2.93 -5.72 2.11
CA ARG A 233 1.90 -5.89 1.07
C ARG A 233 1.07 -7.14 1.32
N THR A 234 -0.16 -7.11 0.83
CA THR A 234 -0.99 -8.30 0.77
C THR A 234 -0.24 -9.44 0.08
N PRO A 235 -0.18 -10.63 0.71
CA PRO A 235 0.50 -11.80 0.13
C PRO A 235 0.03 -12.10 -1.30
N GLY A 236 0.98 -12.44 -2.17
CA GLY A 236 0.72 -12.69 -3.59
C GLY A 236 0.52 -11.42 -4.43
N THR A 237 0.74 -10.23 -3.89
CA THR A 237 0.73 -8.97 -4.64
C THR A 237 2.12 -8.37 -4.76
N THR A 238 2.35 -7.59 -5.81
CA THR A 238 3.65 -6.94 -6.05
C THR A 238 3.49 -5.42 -6.08
N ARG A 239 4.62 -4.70 -6.25
CA ARG A 239 4.60 -3.25 -6.50
C ARG A 239 3.82 -2.87 -7.76
N ALA A 240 3.71 -3.75 -8.73
CA ALA A 240 2.97 -3.51 -9.96
C ALA A 240 1.46 -3.74 -9.81
N THR A 241 1.00 -4.38 -8.73
CA THR A 241 -0.42 -4.59 -8.44
C THR A 241 -1.06 -3.30 -7.94
N ALA A 242 -2.07 -2.80 -8.66
CA ALA A 242 -2.78 -1.57 -8.30
C ALA A 242 -3.85 -1.85 -7.25
N GLY A 243 -4.00 -0.99 -6.24
CA GLY A 243 -5.03 -1.15 -5.21
C GLY A 243 -4.77 -2.30 -4.24
N ASN A 244 -3.52 -2.72 -4.09
CA ASN A 244 -3.18 -3.71 -3.08
C ASN A 244 -3.06 -3.12 -1.69
N GLY A 245 -3.14 -4.02 -0.71
CA GLY A 245 -3.07 -3.74 0.71
C GLY A 245 -1.71 -3.25 1.20
N GLY A 246 -1.63 -3.05 2.51
CA GLY A 246 -0.49 -2.47 3.20
C GLY A 246 -0.76 -2.30 4.69
N ARG A 247 0.24 -1.79 5.41
CA ARG A 247 0.09 -1.39 6.82
C ARG A 247 -0.39 0.04 6.92
N LEU A 248 -1.59 0.24 7.43
CA LEU A 248 -2.17 1.53 7.72
C LEU A 248 -1.86 1.93 9.16
N VAL A 249 -1.26 3.08 9.34
CA VAL A 249 -0.97 3.67 10.65
C VAL A 249 -1.76 4.96 10.79
N MET A 250 -2.41 5.17 11.93
CA MET A 250 -3.25 6.33 12.21
C MET A 250 -2.77 7.05 13.46
N ASP A 251 -2.87 8.38 13.46
CA ASP A 251 -2.75 9.26 14.61
C ASP A 251 -4.11 9.90 14.90
N LEU A 252 -4.82 9.34 15.87
CA LEU A 252 -6.14 9.83 16.32
C LEU A 252 -6.04 10.73 17.56
N THR A 253 -4.84 11.15 17.98
CA THR A 253 -4.67 11.98 19.19
C THR A 253 -5.44 13.29 19.14
N GLY A 254 -5.67 13.85 17.94
CA GLY A 254 -6.45 15.07 17.76
C GLY A 254 -7.92 14.95 18.17
N TRP A 255 -8.46 13.73 18.20
CA TRP A 255 -9.86 13.44 18.50
C TRP A 255 -10.04 12.63 19.79
N ALA A 256 -8.98 12.42 20.57
CA ALA A 256 -9.01 11.61 21.79
C ALA A 256 -9.95 12.18 22.88
N GLY A 257 -10.27 13.48 22.84
CA GLY A 257 -11.16 14.14 23.80
C GLY A 257 -12.63 13.70 23.69
N ARG A 258 -13.07 13.17 22.53
CA ARG A 258 -14.43 12.67 22.33
C ARG A 258 -14.37 11.29 21.70
N LYS A 259 -14.80 10.26 22.44
CA LYS A 259 -14.77 8.86 21.99
C LYS A 259 -15.53 8.64 20.68
N ALA A 260 -16.64 9.35 20.48
CA ALA A 260 -17.42 9.29 19.24
C ALA A 260 -16.61 9.82 18.05
N ASP A 261 -15.98 10.99 18.17
CA ASP A 261 -15.14 11.56 17.12
C ASP A 261 -13.94 10.68 16.78
N ALA A 262 -13.27 10.11 17.79
CA ALA A 262 -12.15 9.21 17.56
C ALA A 262 -12.56 7.99 16.72
N ARG A 263 -13.72 7.39 17.03
CA ARG A 263 -14.29 6.27 16.26
C ARG A 263 -14.73 6.71 14.87
N ALA A 264 -15.39 7.87 14.74
CA ALA A 264 -15.80 8.41 13.44
C ALA A 264 -14.59 8.69 12.55
N MET A 265 -13.51 9.24 13.12
CA MET A 265 -12.25 9.50 12.44
C MET A 265 -11.60 8.19 11.99
N GLU A 266 -11.55 7.17 12.84
CA GLU A 266 -11.04 5.84 12.49
C GLU A 266 -11.76 5.25 11.27
N VAL A 267 -13.10 5.24 11.31
CA VAL A 267 -13.96 4.76 10.21
C VAL A 267 -13.75 5.59 8.95
N LEU A 268 -13.59 6.91 9.08
CA LEU A 268 -13.32 7.82 7.96
C LEU A 268 -11.97 7.53 7.31
N VAL A 269 -10.90 7.32 8.10
CA VAL A 269 -9.58 6.96 7.57
C VAL A 269 -9.64 5.62 6.84
N LEU A 270 -10.27 4.60 7.43
CA LEU A 270 -10.41 3.28 6.82
C LEU A 270 -11.19 3.36 5.49
N SER A 271 -12.33 4.05 5.49
CA SER A 271 -13.17 4.20 4.31
C SER A 271 -12.48 5.00 3.21
N GLY A 272 -11.81 6.10 3.56
CA GLY A 272 -11.01 6.89 2.64
C GLY A 272 -9.85 6.09 2.04
N CYS A 273 -9.17 5.28 2.86
CA CYS A 273 -8.12 4.36 2.39
C CYS A 273 -8.67 3.35 1.39
N VAL A 274 -9.80 2.69 1.68
CA VAL A 274 -10.46 1.76 0.75
C VAL A 274 -10.85 2.46 -0.56
N VAL A 275 -11.37 3.69 -0.51
CA VAL A 275 -11.65 4.49 -1.72
C VAL A 275 -10.38 4.72 -2.54
N MET A 276 -9.25 5.01 -1.90
CA MET A 276 -7.96 5.14 -2.61
C MET A 276 -7.55 3.85 -3.32
N LEU A 277 -7.73 2.68 -2.68
CA LEU A 277 -7.47 1.39 -3.30
C LEU A 277 -8.35 1.16 -4.53
N LYS A 278 -9.65 1.47 -4.43
CA LYS A 278 -10.60 1.36 -5.55
C LYS A 278 -10.20 2.28 -6.71
N LYS A 279 -9.84 3.54 -6.43
CA LYS A 279 -9.36 4.48 -7.46
C LYS A 279 -8.08 3.99 -8.15
N GLU A 280 -7.18 3.30 -7.44
CA GLU A 280 -6.00 2.67 -8.04
C GLU A 280 -6.38 1.54 -9.01
N VAL A 281 -7.26 0.64 -8.59
CA VAL A 281 -7.78 -0.45 -9.44
C VAL A 281 -8.43 0.11 -10.70
N ASP A 282 -9.24 1.14 -10.56
CA ASP A 282 -9.97 1.72 -11.69
C ASP A 282 -9.08 2.45 -12.67
N ARG A 283 -8.05 3.18 -12.21
CA ARG A 283 -7.03 3.73 -13.10
C ARG A 283 -6.32 2.62 -13.88
N ARG A 284 -6.02 1.50 -13.23
CA ARG A 284 -5.42 0.34 -13.90
C ARG A 284 -6.36 -0.28 -14.92
N ARG A 285 -7.66 -0.39 -14.61
CA ARG A 285 -8.68 -0.88 -15.54
C ARG A 285 -8.83 0.04 -16.74
N ALA A 286 -8.90 1.35 -16.54
CA ALA A 286 -8.97 2.33 -17.62
C ALA A 286 -7.75 2.20 -18.55
N ALA A 287 -6.54 2.11 -18.00
CA ALA A 287 -5.33 1.88 -18.80
C ALA A 287 -5.38 0.55 -19.58
N GLN A 288 -5.81 -0.55 -18.94
CA GLN A 288 -5.97 -1.85 -19.60
C GLN A 288 -7.00 -1.81 -20.74
N PHE A 289 -8.15 -1.13 -20.53
CA PHE A 289 -9.15 -0.95 -21.57
C PHE A 289 -8.63 -0.14 -22.76
N MET A 290 -7.88 0.94 -22.52
CA MET A 290 -7.29 1.75 -23.60
C MET A 290 -6.28 0.95 -24.43
N VAL A 291 -5.42 0.15 -23.78
CA VAL A 291 -4.44 -0.70 -24.50
C VAL A 291 -5.14 -1.74 -25.36
N LEU A 292 -6.18 -2.40 -24.85
CA LEU A 292 -6.94 -3.40 -25.60
C LEU A 292 -7.73 -2.77 -26.77
N ALA A 293 -8.34 -1.60 -26.57
CA ALA A 293 -9.05 -0.89 -27.62
C ALA A 293 -8.10 -0.40 -28.73
N GLY A 294 -6.91 0.11 -28.36
CA GLY A 294 -5.89 0.51 -29.31
C GLY A 294 -5.30 -0.66 -30.11
N ALA A 295 -5.14 -1.83 -29.48
CA ALA A 295 -4.68 -3.04 -30.17
C ALA A 295 -5.74 -3.61 -31.15
N ALA A 296 -7.03 -3.43 -30.87
CA ALA A 296 -8.11 -3.88 -31.76
C ALA A 296 -8.34 -2.95 -32.96
N GLY A 297 -7.96 -1.67 -32.87
CA GLY A 297 -8.10 -0.68 -33.95
C GLY A 297 -6.91 -0.57 -34.91
N GLY A 298 -5.85 -1.36 -34.69
CA GLY A 298 -4.60 -1.33 -35.47
C GLY A 298 -4.40 -2.54 -36.38
N GLY A 299 -5.47 -3.04 -37.01
CA GLY A 299 -5.36 -4.06 -38.07
C GLY A 299 -5.13 -3.42 -39.45
N PRO A 300 -4.28 -4.02 -40.32
CA PRO A 300 -3.95 -3.51 -41.66
C PRO A 300 -5.13 -3.53 -42.63
#